data_AF-A0A645EL42-F1
#
_entry.id   AF-A0A645EL42-F1
#
_cell.length_a   1.000
_cell.length_b   1.000
_cell.length_c   1.000
_cell.angle_alpha   90.00
_cell.angle_beta   90.00
_cell.angle_gamma   90.00
#
_symmetry.space_group_name_H-M   'P 1'
#
loop_
_entity.id
_entity.type
_entity.pdbx_description
1 polymer ?
#
loop_
_entity_poly.entity_id
_entity_poly.type
_entity_poly.pdbx_seq_one_letter_code
_entity_poly.pdbx_strand_id
1 'polypeptide(L)'
;MWQLRQSGRVLSLPFLPNLSRNDKDNAVELFLRSETAQCKRFLTTDVSAMTEDERRSFLAQVSGVSLASDAFFPFRDNIDRAARSGVSYIAQSGGSLRDEEVIQACNEYGMVMVANGIRLFHH
;
A
#
# COMPACT_ATOMS: atom_id res chain seq x y z
N MET A 1 -1.47 4.13 -0.54
CA MET A 1 -1.12 5.36 -1.30
C MET A 1 0.15 5.19 -2.13
N TRP A 2 1.25 4.64 -1.57
CA TRP A 2 2.51 4.45 -2.30
C TRP A 2 2.37 3.68 -3.62
N GLN A 3 1.67 2.54 -3.62
CA GLN A 3 1.47 1.74 -4.83
C GLN A 3 0.79 2.54 -5.97
N LEU A 4 -0.22 3.35 -5.65
CA LEU A 4 -0.91 4.19 -6.64
C LEU A 4 0.01 5.20 -7.33
N ARG A 5 1.16 5.57 -6.73
CA ARG A 5 2.17 6.42 -7.39
C ARG A 5 2.81 5.73 -8.61
N GLN A 6 2.79 4.40 -8.64
CA GLN A 6 3.29 3.59 -9.76
C GLN A 6 2.21 3.36 -10.84
N SER A 7 1.00 3.89 -10.66
CA SER A 7 -0.05 3.74 -11.66
C SER A 7 0.26 4.51 -12.93
N GLY A 8 -0.19 3.98 -14.08
CA GLY A 8 -0.04 4.66 -15.37
C GLY A 8 -0.58 6.08 -15.35
N ARG A 9 -1.68 6.33 -14.61
CA ARG A 9 -2.28 7.67 -14.41
C ARG A 9 -1.31 8.66 -13.78
N VAL A 10 -0.52 8.23 -12.80
CA VAL A 10 0.48 9.08 -12.12
C VAL A 10 1.74 9.21 -12.97
N LEU A 11 2.22 8.11 -13.55
CA LEU A 11 3.43 8.09 -14.37
C LEU A 11 3.27 8.90 -15.67
N SER A 12 2.04 9.03 -16.17
CA SER A 12 1.71 9.83 -17.36
C SER A 12 1.22 11.23 -17.03
N LEU A 13 1.41 11.73 -15.81
CA LEU A 13 0.97 13.09 -15.46
C LEU A 13 1.70 14.12 -16.35
N PRO A 14 0.95 15.04 -16.98
CA PRO A 14 1.51 15.96 -17.96
C PRO A 14 2.13 17.18 -17.25
N PHE A 15 3.30 16.98 -16.63
CA PHE A 15 4.00 18.03 -15.88
C PHE A 15 4.44 19.20 -16.77
N LEU A 16 4.39 20.43 -16.24
CA LEU A 16 5.02 21.60 -16.86
C LEU A 16 6.53 21.36 -17.06
N PRO A 17 7.13 21.93 -18.13
CA PRO A 17 8.57 21.84 -18.36
C PRO A 17 9.33 22.48 -17.19
N ASN A 18 10.53 21.96 -16.91
CA ASN A 18 11.46 22.49 -15.90
C ASN A 18 10.97 22.50 -14.44
N LEU A 19 9.91 21.74 -14.10
CA LEU A 19 9.50 21.55 -12.71
C LEU A 19 10.58 20.86 -11.87
N SER A 20 10.78 21.38 -10.65
CA SER A 20 11.65 20.74 -9.67
C SER A 20 11.08 19.36 -9.26
N ARG A 21 11.95 18.50 -8.72
CA ARG A 21 11.52 17.19 -8.22
C ARG A 21 10.47 17.34 -7.10
N ASN A 22 10.66 18.30 -6.21
CA ASN A 22 9.74 18.54 -5.09
C ASN A 22 8.35 18.98 -5.59
N ASP A 23 8.29 19.82 -6.62
CA ASP A 23 7.01 20.24 -7.18
C ASP A 23 6.27 19.09 -7.88
N LYS A 24 7.00 18.19 -8.54
CA LYS A 24 6.41 16.97 -9.09
C LYS A 24 5.84 16.08 -8.00
N ASP A 25 6.57 15.88 -6.89
CA ASP A 25 6.09 15.08 -5.76
C ASP A 25 4.84 15.69 -5.11
N ASN A 26 4.80 17.02 -4.96
CA ASN A 26 3.63 17.75 -4.47
C ASN A 26 2.41 17.59 -5.40
N ALA A 27 2.62 17.70 -6.71
CA ALA A 27 1.57 17.51 -7.71
C ALA A 27 0.99 16.08 -7.68
N VAL A 28 1.85 15.06 -7.55
CA VAL A 28 1.42 13.67 -7.41
C VAL A 28 0.59 13.48 -6.13
N GLU A 29 0.98 14.08 -5.02
CA GLU A 29 0.24 14.01 -3.78
C GLU A 29 -1.15 14.65 -3.89
N LEU A 30 -1.24 15.86 -4.46
CA LEU A 30 -2.51 16.54 -4.70
C LEU A 30 -3.41 15.71 -5.62
N PHE A 31 -2.85 15.12 -6.68
CA PHE A 31 -3.60 14.25 -7.59
C PHE A 31 -4.15 13.00 -6.88
N LEU A 32 -3.34 12.34 -6.04
CA LEU A 32 -3.75 11.16 -5.28
C LEU A 32 -4.78 11.47 -4.19
N ARG A 33 -4.85 12.71 -3.71
CA ARG A 33 -5.90 13.23 -2.82
C ARG A 33 -7.16 13.68 -3.56
N SER A 34 -7.19 13.56 -4.89
CA SER A 34 -8.27 14.02 -5.76
C SER A 34 -8.47 15.55 -5.77
N GLU A 35 -7.44 16.32 -5.38
CA GLU A 35 -7.43 17.79 -5.37
C GLU A 35 -6.96 18.36 -6.72
N THR A 36 -7.57 17.91 -7.83
CA THR A 36 -7.06 18.18 -9.19
C THR A 36 -7.08 19.65 -9.60
N ALA A 37 -7.97 20.46 -9.02
CA ALA A 37 -7.98 21.91 -9.26
C ALA A 37 -6.67 22.58 -8.84
N GLN A 38 -6.01 22.09 -7.78
CA GLN A 38 -4.74 22.62 -7.32
C GLN A 38 -3.54 22.14 -8.14
N CYS A 39 -3.72 21.08 -8.92
CA CYS A 39 -2.69 20.51 -9.80
C CYS A 39 -2.44 21.40 -11.03
N LYS A 40 -3.37 22.28 -11.41
CA LYS A 40 -3.27 23.15 -12.60
C LYS A 40 -1.99 23.98 -12.66
N ARG A 41 -1.43 24.36 -11.50
CA ARG A 41 -0.17 25.10 -11.42
C ARG A 41 1.08 24.27 -11.75
N PHE A 42 0.93 22.95 -11.85
CA PHE A 42 2.01 21.99 -12.07
C PHE A 42 1.88 21.22 -13.38
N LEU A 43 0.72 21.28 -14.06
CA LEU A 43 0.42 20.43 -15.21
C LEU A 43 0.13 21.28 -16.46
N THR A 44 0.52 20.79 -17.64
CA THR A 44 0.26 21.45 -18.93
C THR A 44 -1.20 21.37 -19.36
N THR A 45 -1.94 20.38 -18.85
CA THR A 45 -3.34 20.15 -19.17
C THR A 45 -4.12 19.79 -17.91
N ASP A 46 -5.43 20.08 -17.91
CA ASP A 46 -6.33 19.63 -16.85
C ASP A 46 -6.39 18.09 -16.80
N VAL A 47 -6.45 17.55 -15.59
CA VAL A 47 -6.54 16.10 -15.34
C VAL A 47 -7.74 15.77 -14.46
N SER A 48 -8.43 14.68 -14.78
CA SER A 48 -9.49 14.13 -13.95
C SER A 48 -8.93 13.31 -12.78
N ALA A 49 -9.60 13.37 -11.63
CA ALA A 49 -9.25 12.52 -10.50
C ALA A 49 -9.38 11.04 -10.87
N MET A 50 -8.56 10.18 -10.26
CA MET A 50 -8.75 8.74 -10.38
C MET A 50 -10.05 8.32 -9.71
N THR A 51 -10.89 7.60 -10.44
CA THR A 51 -12.10 6.97 -9.92
C THR A 51 -11.75 5.89 -8.90
N GLU A 52 -12.70 5.57 -8.02
CA GLU A 52 -12.52 4.51 -7.04
C GLU A 52 -12.29 3.14 -7.70
N ASP A 53 -12.93 2.89 -8.84
CA ASP A 53 -12.76 1.63 -9.58
C ASP A 53 -11.38 1.53 -10.24
N GLU A 54 -10.82 2.62 -10.77
CA GLU A 54 -9.42 2.66 -11.25
C GLU A 54 -8.44 2.38 -10.11
N ARG A 55 -8.64 3.04 -8.95
CA ARG A 55 -7.81 2.83 -7.76
C ARG A 55 -7.88 1.38 -7.29
N ARG A 56 -9.09 0.83 -7.19
CA ARG A 56 -9.32 -0.55 -6.76
C ARG A 56 -8.71 -1.56 -7.72
N SER A 57 -8.95 -1.38 -9.02
CA SER A 57 -8.43 -2.27 -10.07
C SER A 57 -6.91 -2.30 -10.08
N PHE A 58 -6.27 -1.13 -9.95
CA PHE A 58 -4.82 -1.05 -9.85
C PHE A 58 -4.29 -1.71 -8.57
N LEU A 59 -4.89 -1.41 -7.41
CA LEU A 59 -4.45 -1.98 -6.13
C LEU A 59 -4.66 -3.50 -6.06
N ALA A 60 -5.68 -4.04 -6.74
CA ALA A 60 -5.92 -5.49 -6.81
C ALA A 60 -4.83 -6.26 -7.57
N GLN A 61 -4.02 -5.58 -8.40
CA GLN A 61 -2.89 -6.19 -9.11
C GLN A 61 -1.61 -6.25 -8.28
N VAL A 62 -1.56 -5.53 -7.15
CA VAL A 62 -0.40 -5.52 -6.25
C VAL A 62 -0.29 -6.91 -5.60
N SER A 63 0.90 -7.50 -5.67
CA SER A 63 1.20 -8.81 -5.10
C SER A 63 2.68 -8.90 -4.70
N GLY A 64 3.05 -9.94 -3.96
CA GLY A 64 4.45 -10.18 -3.55
C GLY A 64 4.94 -9.22 -2.46
N VAL A 65 4.03 -8.54 -1.74
CA VAL A 65 4.41 -7.64 -0.65
C VAL A 65 4.82 -8.46 0.57
N SER A 66 5.90 -8.05 1.23
CA SER A 66 6.31 -8.62 2.52
C SER A 66 5.87 -7.70 3.66
N LEU A 67 5.32 -8.29 4.72
CA LEU A 67 4.91 -7.61 5.94
C LEU A 67 5.69 -8.18 7.14
N ALA A 68 6.25 -7.32 7.97
CA ALA A 68 6.87 -7.70 9.23
C ALA A 68 6.17 -6.97 10.39
N SER A 69 5.88 -7.70 11.46
CA SER A 69 5.36 -7.17 12.72
C SER A 69 6.43 -7.31 13.80
N ASP A 70 6.59 -6.26 14.60
CA ASP A 70 7.52 -6.21 15.73
C ASP A 70 7.07 -7.09 16.92
N ALA A 71 5.79 -7.43 16.95
CA ALA A 71 5.17 -8.35 17.90
C ALA A 71 4.24 -9.35 17.19
N PHE A 72 3.51 -10.13 17.99
CA PHE A 72 2.55 -11.10 17.47
C PHE A 72 1.28 -10.43 16.96
N PHE A 73 0.59 -11.09 16.02
CA PHE A 73 -0.75 -10.67 15.61
C PHE A 73 -1.80 -11.21 16.59
N PRO A 74 -2.63 -10.35 17.21
CA PRO A 74 -3.60 -10.82 18.18
C PRO A 74 -4.81 -11.53 17.54
N PHE A 75 -5.17 -11.16 16.31
CA PHE A 75 -6.34 -11.67 15.59
C PHE A 75 -6.09 -11.74 14.07
N ARG A 76 -6.91 -12.54 13.37
CA ARG A 76 -6.84 -12.76 11.92
C ARG A 76 -7.11 -11.52 11.06
N ASP A 77 -7.79 -10.51 11.60
CA ASP A 77 -8.14 -9.27 10.90
C ASP A 77 -6.91 -8.55 10.31
N ASN A 78 -5.77 -8.66 10.98
CA ASN A 78 -4.48 -8.19 10.48
C ASN A 78 -4.08 -8.87 9.17
N ILE A 79 -4.31 -10.18 9.07
CA ILE A 79 -4.03 -10.99 7.87
C ILE A 79 -5.03 -10.67 6.76
N ASP A 80 -6.33 -10.56 7.10
CA ASP A 80 -7.38 -10.17 6.14
C ASP A 80 -7.09 -8.78 5.55
N ARG A 81 -6.60 -7.84 6.37
CA ARG A 81 -6.19 -6.51 5.92
C ARG A 81 -4.92 -6.55 5.08
N ALA A 82 -3.95 -7.39 5.44
CA ALA A 82 -2.70 -7.59 4.70
C ALA A 82 -2.97 -8.16 3.30
N ALA A 83 -3.90 -9.10 3.18
CA ALA A 83 -4.31 -9.71 1.91
C ALA A 83 -4.80 -8.65 0.92
N ARG A 84 -5.61 -7.69 1.38
CA ARG A 84 -6.10 -6.56 0.57
C ARG A 84 -5.00 -5.60 0.09
N SER A 85 -3.78 -5.72 0.62
CA SER A 85 -2.61 -4.95 0.20
C SER A 85 -1.64 -5.75 -0.67
N GLY A 86 -1.98 -6.98 -1.07
CA GLY A 86 -1.11 -7.82 -1.90
C GLY A 86 0.02 -8.51 -1.13
N VAL A 87 -0.14 -8.69 0.19
CA VAL A 87 0.87 -9.38 1.02
C VAL A 87 0.90 -10.86 0.68
N SER A 88 2.11 -11.38 0.49
CA SER A 88 2.38 -12.81 0.22
C SER A 88 3.31 -13.43 1.27
N TYR A 89 4.06 -12.61 1.99
CA TYR A 89 5.04 -13.05 2.98
C TYR A 89 4.87 -12.27 4.28
N ILE A 90 4.82 -12.98 5.40
CA ILE A 90 4.63 -12.39 6.74
C ILE A 90 5.72 -12.88 7.69
N ALA A 91 6.29 -11.97 8.48
CA ALA A 91 7.17 -12.29 9.60
C ALA A 91 6.62 -11.66 10.90
N GLN A 92 6.56 -12.42 11.99
CA GLN A 92 6.04 -11.98 13.28
C GLN A 92 6.69 -12.75 14.45
N SER A 93 6.50 -12.30 15.69
CA SER A 93 7.19 -12.91 16.84
C SER A 93 6.64 -14.28 17.26
N GLY A 94 5.36 -14.54 17.03
CA GLY A 94 4.60 -15.64 17.63
C GLY A 94 4.24 -15.38 19.09
N GLY A 95 3.41 -16.25 19.64
CA GLY A 95 3.01 -16.24 21.05
C GLY A 95 1.65 -15.58 21.31
N SER A 96 0.78 -15.49 20.30
CA SER A 96 -0.62 -15.12 20.50
C SER A 96 -1.40 -16.31 21.06
N LEU A 97 -2.40 -16.05 21.90
CA LEU A 97 -3.37 -17.08 22.30
C LEU A 97 -4.14 -17.64 21.08
N ARG A 98 -4.20 -16.86 19.99
CA ARG A 98 -4.96 -17.17 18.77
C ARG A 98 -4.05 -17.38 17.55
N ASP A 99 -2.81 -17.81 17.76
CA ASP A 99 -1.87 -18.05 16.65
C ASP A 99 -2.45 -19.04 15.61
N GLU A 100 -3.20 -20.06 16.02
CA GLU A 100 -3.85 -21.00 15.10
C GLU A 100 -4.82 -20.30 14.13
N GLU A 101 -5.64 -19.36 14.61
CA GLU A 101 -6.59 -18.60 13.80
C GLU A 101 -5.84 -17.71 12.77
N VAL A 102 -4.73 -17.12 13.20
CA VAL A 102 -3.88 -16.26 12.38
C VAL A 102 -3.15 -17.08 11.30
N ILE A 103 -2.59 -18.24 11.66
CA ILE A 103 -1.91 -19.17 10.74
C ILE A 103 -2.91 -19.72 9.73
N GLN A 104 -4.11 -20.10 10.17
CA GLN A 104 -5.17 -20.55 9.28
C GLN A 104 -5.54 -19.48 8.26
N ALA A 105 -5.69 -18.22 8.67
CA ALA A 105 -5.96 -17.12 7.75
C ALA A 105 -4.83 -16.95 6.71
N CYS A 106 -3.56 -17.09 7.11
CA CYS A 106 -2.46 -17.09 6.14
C CYS A 106 -2.56 -18.22 5.13
N ASN A 107 -2.90 -19.43 5.58
CA ASN A 107 -3.09 -20.58 4.69
C ASN A 107 -4.27 -20.36 3.72
N GLU A 108 -5.39 -19.79 4.19
CA GLU A 108 -6.56 -19.44 3.38
C GLU A 108 -6.20 -18.48 2.22
N TYR A 109 -5.30 -17.52 2.47
CA TYR A 109 -4.81 -16.58 1.45
C TYR A 109 -3.56 -17.06 0.69
N GLY A 110 -3.03 -18.25 0.98
CA GLY A 110 -1.80 -18.76 0.37
C GLY A 110 -0.55 -17.94 0.72
N MET A 111 -0.52 -17.30 1.89
CA MET A 111 0.62 -16.54 2.37
C MET A 111 1.62 -17.43 3.10
N VAL A 112 2.91 -17.11 2.97
CA VAL A 112 3.96 -17.71 3.80
C VAL A 112 4.11 -16.89 5.07
N MET A 113 3.96 -17.53 6.24
CA MET A 113 4.21 -16.90 7.55
C MET A 113 5.44 -17.51 8.22
N VAL A 114 6.27 -16.64 8.81
CA VAL A 114 7.41 -17.01 9.68
C VAL A 114 7.18 -16.46 11.08
N ALA A 115 7.12 -17.35 12.07
CA ALA A 115 7.19 -17.00 13.49
C ALA A 115 8.63 -17.13 13.98
N ASN A 116 9.28 -16.01 14.33
CA ASN A 116 10.72 -15.98 14.62
C ASN A 116 11.08 -15.99 16.11
N GLY A 117 10.12 -15.85 17.02
CA GLY A 117 10.35 -15.80 18.47
C GLY A 117 10.96 -14.50 18.99
N ILE A 118 11.16 -13.48 18.15
CA ILE A 118 11.84 -12.23 18.49
C ILE A 118 10.83 -11.09 18.49
N ARG A 119 10.74 -10.35 19.61
CA ARG A 119 10.02 -9.07 19.67
C ARG A 119 10.97 -7.91 19.44
N LEU A 120 10.54 -6.93 18.65
CA LEU A 120 11.35 -5.78 18.21
C LEU A 120 10.82 -4.45 18.73
N PHE A 121 10.37 -4.42 19.99
CA PHE A 121 9.93 -3.17 20.61
C PHE A 121 11.08 -2.17 20.69
N HIS A 122 10.79 -0.93 20.28
CA HIS A 122 11.70 0.21 20.39
C HIS A 122 10.90 1.39 20.94
N HIS A 123 11.41 2.00 22.01
CA HIS A 123 10.75 3.11 22.74
C HIS A 123 11.38 4.45 22.40
#